data_AF-A0A4Q1Q3T1-F1
#
_entry.id   AF-A0A4Q1Q3T1-F1
#
_cell.length_a   1.000
_cell.length_b   1.000
_cell.length_c   1.000
_cell.angle_alpha   90.00
_cell.angle_beta   90.00
_cell.angle_gamma   90.00
#
_symmetry.space_group_name_H-M   'P 1'
#
loop_
_entity.id
_entity.type
_entity.pdbx_description
1 polymer ?
#
loop_
_entity_poly.entity_id
_entity_poly.type
_entity_poly.pdbx_seq_one_letter_code
_entity_poly.pdbx_strand_id
1 'polypeptide(L)'
;MTRRKKTRKTGPLAPSKQPKDKRPSEVSTKGKKKGKGLRPGQRHLEHQKATATQSESSDEKDPRVGSRRKIELVMTPEQELQQLQNDERLQSLAERFEEGETLSAEEQRYLDEKSERYETLISKLGYELDDDWDDEEY
;
A
#
# COMPACT_ATOMS: atom_id res chain seq x y z
N MET A 1 31.52 -61.72 -22.81
CA MET A 1 31.98 -60.32 -22.56
C MET A 1 32.21 -59.69 -23.92
N THR A 2 31.61 -58.56 -24.30
CA THR A 2 32.11 -57.22 -23.99
C THR A 2 31.00 -56.16 -24.13
N ARG A 3 30.82 -55.32 -23.10
CA ARG A 3 29.82 -54.24 -23.10
C ARG A 3 30.45 -52.95 -23.63
N ARG A 4 30.23 -52.60 -24.90
CA ARG A 4 30.57 -51.28 -25.45
C ARG A 4 29.63 -50.22 -24.84
N LYS A 5 30.15 -49.32 -24.01
CA LYS A 5 29.37 -48.19 -23.46
C LYS A 5 29.22 -47.10 -24.52
N LYS A 6 28.00 -46.62 -24.75
CA LYS A 6 27.70 -45.47 -25.62
C LYS A 6 28.24 -44.19 -24.96
N THR A 7 29.14 -43.48 -25.62
CA THR A 7 29.68 -42.20 -25.14
C THR A 7 28.69 -41.08 -25.47
N ARG A 8 28.37 -40.22 -24.50
CA ARG A 8 27.49 -39.05 -24.70
C ARG A 8 28.32 -37.78 -24.91
N LYS A 9 29.28 -37.79 -25.84
CA LYS A 9 30.01 -36.57 -26.19
C LYS A 9 29.34 -35.92 -27.40
N THR A 10 28.50 -34.92 -27.15
CA THR A 10 27.95 -34.08 -28.22
C THR A 10 29.09 -33.22 -28.76
N GLY A 11 29.26 -33.22 -30.09
CA GLY A 11 30.28 -32.41 -30.76
C GLY A 11 30.03 -30.90 -30.60
N PRO A 12 30.97 -30.04 -31.00
CA PRO A 12 30.81 -28.60 -30.85
C PRO A 12 29.62 -28.09 -31.68
N LEU A 13 28.83 -27.18 -31.08
CA LEU A 13 27.58 -26.66 -31.64
C LEU A 13 27.78 -25.87 -32.94
N ALA A 14 28.97 -25.30 -33.16
CA ALA A 14 29.35 -24.55 -34.36
C ALA A 14 30.89 -24.56 -34.57
N PRO A 15 31.37 -24.38 -35.81
CA PRO A 15 32.81 -24.22 -36.07
C PRO A 15 33.36 -22.98 -35.38
N SER A 16 34.53 -23.10 -34.75
CA SER A 16 35.19 -21.97 -34.08
C SER A 16 35.65 -20.94 -35.11
N LYS A 17 35.53 -19.64 -34.76
CA LYS A 17 36.06 -18.57 -35.60
C LYS A 17 37.59 -18.68 -35.65
N GLN A 18 38.18 -18.52 -36.85
CA GLN A 18 39.63 -18.55 -37.02
C GLN A 18 40.33 -17.52 -36.11
N PRO A 19 41.51 -17.83 -35.54
CA PRO A 19 42.27 -16.89 -34.73
C PRO A 19 42.63 -15.64 -35.55
N LYS A 20 42.74 -14.49 -34.89
CA LYS A 20 42.86 -13.18 -35.53
C LYS A 20 44.06 -13.09 -36.48
N ASP A 21 45.14 -13.79 -36.16
CA ASP A 21 46.40 -13.78 -36.91
C ASP A 21 46.33 -14.52 -38.25
N LYS A 22 45.35 -15.42 -38.43
CA LYS A 22 45.13 -16.17 -39.67
C LYS A 22 44.03 -15.57 -40.54
N ARG A 23 43.38 -14.50 -40.09
CA ARG A 23 42.34 -13.82 -40.88
C ARG A 23 43.03 -12.89 -41.88
N PRO A 24 42.67 -12.93 -43.17
CA PRO A 24 43.18 -11.93 -44.11
C PRO A 24 42.81 -10.54 -43.57
N SER A 25 43.79 -9.64 -43.51
CA SER A 25 43.52 -8.25 -43.18
C SER A 25 42.70 -7.66 -44.32
N GLU A 26 41.40 -7.46 -44.09
CA GLU A 26 40.59 -6.62 -44.97
C GLU A 26 41.15 -5.19 -44.87
N VAL A 27 42.10 -4.86 -45.75
CA VAL A 27 42.55 -3.49 -45.96
C VAL A 27 41.32 -2.70 -46.42
N SER A 28 40.72 -1.97 -45.49
CA SER A 28 39.59 -1.09 -45.77
C SER A 28 40.07 0.07 -46.65
N THR A 29 40.17 -0.13 -47.96
CA THR A 29 40.54 0.92 -48.93
C THR A 29 39.43 1.95 -49.16
N LYS A 30 38.34 1.90 -48.39
CA LYS A 30 37.39 3.01 -48.27
C LYS A 30 37.73 3.80 -47.00
N GLY A 31 38.40 4.94 -47.17
CA GLY A 31 38.42 5.98 -46.15
C GLY A 31 37.00 6.25 -45.64
N LYS A 32 36.86 6.59 -44.36
CA LYS A 32 35.56 6.82 -43.70
C LYS A 32 34.70 7.72 -44.59
N LYS A 33 33.64 7.17 -45.22
CA LYS A 33 32.70 7.97 -46.01
C LYS A 33 32.19 9.10 -45.10
N LYS A 34 32.44 10.36 -45.49
CA LYS A 34 31.89 11.54 -44.80
C LYS A 34 30.37 11.34 -44.71
N GLY A 35 29.83 11.27 -43.49
CA GLY A 35 28.40 10.97 -43.24
C GLY A 35 28.07 9.54 -42.78
N LYS A 36 29.05 8.64 -42.61
CA LYS A 36 28.82 7.38 -41.86
C LYS A 36 28.96 7.62 -40.36
N GLY A 37 27.95 8.24 -39.77
CA GLY A 37 27.80 8.41 -38.33
C GLY A 37 26.46 9.07 -38.02
N LEU A 38 25.76 8.58 -36.99
CA LEU A 38 24.62 9.31 -36.44
C LEU A 38 25.12 10.63 -35.85
N ARG A 39 24.30 11.69 -35.97
CA ARG A 39 24.64 13.01 -35.42
C ARG A 39 24.87 12.87 -33.90
N PRO A 40 25.86 13.57 -33.31
CA PRO A 40 26.10 13.51 -31.87
C PRO A 40 24.82 13.92 -31.12
N GLY A 41 24.39 13.08 -30.19
CA GLY A 41 23.11 13.24 -29.49
C GLY A 41 23.06 14.54 -28.69
N GLN A 42 21.92 15.23 -28.75
CA GLN A 42 21.62 16.39 -27.92
C GLN A 42 21.32 15.91 -26.50
N ARG A 43 22.36 15.68 -25.69
CA ARG A 43 22.21 15.36 -24.26
C ARG A 43 21.66 16.51 -23.43
N HIS A 44 21.60 17.71 -24.01
CA HIS A 44 21.18 18.93 -23.35
C HIS A 44 19.77 19.40 -23.75
N LEU A 45 19.08 18.66 -24.64
CA LEU A 45 17.64 18.91 -24.87
C LEU A 45 16.89 17.98 -23.92
N GLU A 46 16.89 18.39 -22.66
CA GLU A 46 16.07 17.80 -21.63
C GLU A 46 14.61 17.82 -22.09
N HIS A 47 13.96 16.68 -21.94
CA HIS A 47 12.66 16.36 -22.47
C HIS A 47 11.62 17.46 -22.21
N GLN A 48 11.26 18.24 -23.23
CA GLN A 48 9.90 18.74 -23.30
C GLN A 48 8.98 17.54 -23.56
N LYS A 49 8.57 16.89 -22.47
CA LYS A 49 7.44 15.97 -22.50
C LYS A 49 6.20 16.79 -22.82
N ALA A 50 5.90 16.93 -24.10
CA ALA A 50 4.57 17.28 -24.56
C ALA A 50 3.67 16.05 -24.38
N THR A 51 3.13 15.89 -23.17
CA THR A 51 1.87 15.17 -22.96
C THR A 51 1.12 15.87 -21.83
N ALA A 52 0.05 16.55 -22.23
CA ALA A 52 -0.90 17.19 -21.35
C ALA A 52 -1.53 16.17 -20.40
N THR A 53 -1.38 16.40 -19.11
CA THR A 53 -2.42 16.14 -18.11
C THR A 53 -2.39 17.31 -17.13
N GLN A 54 -3.50 18.02 -17.13
CA GLN A 54 -3.91 19.08 -16.23
C GLN A 54 -3.45 18.79 -14.78
N SER A 55 -2.54 19.59 -14.23
CA SER A 55 -2.31 19.64 -12.80
C SER A 55 -2.27 21.09 -12.39
N GLU A 56 -3.34 21.49 -11.71
CA GLU A 56 -3.52 22.79 -11.09
C GLU A 56 -2.30 23.20 -10.27
N SER A 57 -2.05 24.50 -10.27
CA SER A 57 -0.97 25.21 -9.58
C SER A 57 -0.53 24.56 -8.26
N SER A 58 0.61 23.90 -8.29
CA SER A 58 1.37 23.55 -7.09
C SER A 58 2.69 24.32 -7.15
N ASP A 59 2.81 25.35 -6.32
CA ASP A 59 4.12 25.88 -5.92
C ASP A 59 5.08 24.71 -5.69
N GLU A 60 6.25 24.73 -6.35
CA GLU A 60 7.30 23.72 -6.18
C GLU A 60 7.77 23.71 -4.72
N LYS A 61 7.12 22.89 -3.89
CA LYS A 61 7.57 22.64 -2.53
C LYS A 61 8.75 21.68 -2.59
N ASP A 62 9.82 22.03 -1.88
CA ASP A 62 11.05 21.23 -1.79
C ASP A 62 10.69 19.78 -1.40
N PRO A 63 11.10 18.76 -2.19
CA PRO A 63 10.80 17.36 -1.91
C PRO A 63 11.37 16.87 -0.57
N ARG A 64 12.30 17.62 0.05
CA ARG A 64 12.81 17.32 1.40
C ARG A 64 11.89 17.78 2.53
N VAL A 65 10.93 18.67 2.26
CA VAL A 65 10.01 19.20 3.27
C VAL A 65 8.64 18.55 3.08
N GLY A 66 8.35 17.56 3.92
CA GLY A 66 7.06 16.88 3.95
C GLY A 66 5.90 17.78 4.41
N SER A 67 4.69 17.23 4.42
CA SER A 67 3.48 17.94 4.86
C SER A 67 3.59 18.36 6.33
N ARG A 68 3.51 19.68 6.58
CA ARG A 68 3.39 20.27 7.93
C ARG A 68 1.95 20.54 8.35
N ARG A 69 0.96 20.03 7.60
CA ARG A 69 -0.45 20.23 7.94
C ARG A 69 -0.78 19.41 9.18
N LYS A 70 -1.46 20.03 10.14
CA LYS A 70 -1.93 19.36 11.36
C LYS A 70 -3.01 18.36 10.97
N ILE A 71 -2.83 17.10 11.37
CA ILE A 71 -3.83 16.05 11.18
C ILE A 71 -4.65 16.01 12.47
N GLU A 72 -5.97 16.11 12.35
CA GLU A 72 -6.88 15.98 13.48
C GLU A 72 -6.95 14.51 13.92
N LEU A 73 -6.89 14.29 15.24
CA LEU A 73 -6.99 12.95 15.80
C LEU A 73 -8.46 12.52 15.78
N VAL A 74 -8.84 11.78 14.73
CA VAL A 74 -10.15 11.12 14.68
C VAL A 74 -10.08 9.87 15.54
N MET A 75 -10.96 9.79 16.54
CA MET A 75 -11.06 8.59 17.39
C MET A 75 -11.55 7.42 16.55
N THR A 76 -10.89 6.27 16.70
CA THR A 76 -11.40 5.02 16.14
C THR A 76 -12.64 4.58 16.92
N PRO A 77 -13.58 3.83 16.31
CA PRO A 77 -14.75 3.32 17.01
C PRO A 77 -14.38 2.48 18.25
N GLU A 78 -13.26 1.76 18.22
CA GLU A 78 -12.73 1.01 19.38
C GLU A 78 -12.28 1.94 20.53
N GLN A 79 -11.63 3.07 20.21
CA GLN A 79 -11.20 4.04 21.21
C GLN A 79 -12.39 4.74 21.85
N GLU A 80 -13.43 5.04 21.08
CA GLU A 80 -14.68 5.61 21.61
C GLU A 80 -15.40 4.62 22.52
N LEU A 81 -15.48 3.34 22.13
CA LEU A 81 -16.03 2.28 22.97
C LEU A 81 -15.27 2.17 24.29
N GLN A 82 -13.93 2.16 24.24
CA GLN A 82 -13.08 2.12 25.43
C GLN A 82 -13.29 3.33 26.34
N GLN A 83 -13.54 4.52 25.79
CA GLN A 83 -13.85 5.70 26.59
C GLN A 83 -15.20 5.57 27.28
N LEU A 84 -16.23 5.09 26.58
CA LEU A 84 -17.54 4.85 27.18
C LEU A 84 -17.47 3.83 28.32
N GLN A 85 -16.71 2.74 28.15
CA GLN A 85 -16.53 1.74 29.20
C GLN A 85 -15.80 2.28 30.44
N ASN A 86 -14.92 3.27 30.27
CA ASN A 86 -14.16 3.89 31.35
C ASN A 86 -14.76 5.22 31.85
N ASP A 87 -15.95 5.62 31.39
CA ASP A 87 -16.59 6.87 31.82
C ASP A 87 -17.14 6.71 33.25
N GLU A 88 -16.43 7.27 34.23
CA GLU A 88 -16.80 7.24 35.66
C GLU A 88 -18.20 7.81 35.91
N ARG A 89 -18.60 8.84 35.14
CA ARG A 89 -19.93 9.44 35.30
C ARG A 89 -21.01 8.45 34.88
N LEU A 90 -20.82 7.79 33.74
CA LEU A 90 -21.76 6.79 33.23
C LEU A 90 -21.89 5.61 34.20
N GLN A 91 -20.76 5.11 34.71
CA GLN A 91 -20.73 4.03 35.71
C GLN A 91 -21.50 4.39 36.98
N SER A 92 -21.26 5.59 37.54
CA SER A 92 -21.98 6.05 38.74
C SER A 92 -23.48 6.27 38.53
N LEU A 93 -23.90 6.59 37.29
CA LEU A 93 -25.30 6.76 36.94
C LEU A 93 -25.99 5.39 36.80
N ALA A 94 -25.29 4.42 36.20
CA ALA A 94 -25.78 3.05 36.08
C ALA A 94 -25.96 2.38 37.45
N GLU A 95 -24.97 2.52 38.36
CA GLU A 95 -25.07 1.97 39.72
C GLU A 95 -26.27 2.54 40.49
N ARG A 96 -26.47 3.87 40.45
CA ARG A 96 -27.64 4.52 41.07
C ARG A 96 -28.97 4.08 40.46
N PHE A 97 -29.01 3.86 39.14
CA PHE A 97 -30.18 3.35 38.45
C PHE A 97 -30.50 1.90 38.89
N GLU A 98 -29.48 1.06 39.02
CA GLU A 98 -29.59 -0.32 39.53
C GLU A 98 -30.02 -0.37 41.00
N GLU A 99 -29.55 0.57 41.84
CA GLU A 99 -29.95 0.73 43.24
C GLU A 99 -31.41 1.23 43.37
N GLY A 100 -32.02 1.66 42.26
CA GLY A 100 -33.40 2.14 42.20
C GLY A 100 -33.57 3.58 42.65
N GLU A 101 -32.49 4.36 42.67
CA GLU A 101 -32.57 5.81 42.91
C GLU A 101 -33.25 6.53 41.75
N THR A 102 -34.02 7.58 42.06
CA THR A 102 -34.65 8.40 41.03
C THR A 102 -33.63 9.37 40.44
N LEU A 103 -33.14 9.09 39.24
CA LEU A 103 -32.30 10.01 38.49
C LEU A 103 -33.10 11.20 37.95
N SER A 104 -32.43 12.33 37.78
CA SER A 104 -33.03 13.48 37.08
C SER A 104 -33.29 13.14 35.61
N ALA A 105 -34.24 13.85 34.98
CA ALA A 105 -34.56 13.63 33.57
C ALA A 105 -33.36 13.85 32.63
N GLU A 106 -32.42 14.72 33.01
CA GLU A 106 -31.19 14.97 32.24
C GLU A 106 -30.19 13.83 32.38
N GLU A 107 -30.03 13.29 33.61
CA GLU A 107 -29.16 12.16 33.89
C GLU A 107 -29.67 10.88 33.22
N GLN A 108 -30.97 10.61 33.26
CA GLN A 108 -31.57 9.47 32.59
C GLN A 108 -31.36 9.55 31.07
N ARG A 109 -31.62 10.72 30.46
CA ARG A 109 -31.38 10.94 29.03
C ARG A 109 -29.92 10.73 28.65
N TYR A 110 -28.99 11.18 29.48
CA TYR A 110 -27.56 10.97 29.24
C TYR A 110 -27.21 9.48 29.27
N LEU A 111 -27.74 8.74 30.24
CA LEU A 111 -27.52 7.29 30.36
C LEU A 111 -28.09 6.55 29.14
N ASP A 112 -29.33 6.87 28.74
CA ASP A 112 -29.98 6.28 27.57
C ASP A 112 -29.19 6.58 26.27
N GLU A 113 -28.79 7.84 26.04
CA GLU A 113 -28.01 8.25 24.86
C GLU A 113 -26.67 7.51 24.78
N LYS A 114 -25.98 7.33 25.92
CA LYS A 114 -24.68 6.65 25.97
C LYS A 114 -24.81 5.14 25.78
N SER A 115 -25.89 4.53 26.29
CA SER A 115 -26.22 3.12 26.05
C SER A 115 -26.52 2.85 24.57
N GLU A 116 -27.38 3.67 23.94
CA GLU A 116 -27.63 3.57 22.50
C GLU A 116 -26.33 3.74 21.69
N ARG A 117 -25.49 4.70 22.08
CA ARG A 117 -24.20 4.91 21.43
C ARG A 117 -23.30 3.68 21.55
N TYR A 118 -23.25 3.06 22.73
CA TYR A 118 -22.49 1.85 23.00
C TYR A 118 -22.95 0.68 22.11
N GLU A 119 -24.25 0.44 22.02
CA GLU A 119 -24.84 -0.59 21.14
C GLU A 119 -24.49 -0.35 19.67
N THR A 120 -24.61 0.89 19.18
CA THR A 120 -24.24 1.21 17.79
C THR A 120 -22.75 0.98 17.51
N LEU A 121 -21.88 1.22 18.48
CA LEU A 121 -20.44 0.99 18.34
C LEU A 121 -20.10 -0.50 18.34
N ILE A 122 -20.73 -1.29 19.21
CA ILE A 122 -20.61 -2.76 19.23
C ILE A 122 -21.04 -3.35 17.89
N SER A 123 -22.23 -2.98 17.41
CA SER A 123 -22.76 -3.42 16.12
C SER A 123 -21.82 -3.03 14.96
N LYS A 124 -21.32 -1.79 14.95
CA LYS A 124 -20.38 -1.31 13.93
C LYS A 124 -19.04 -2.04 13.94
N LEU A 125 -18.57 -2.48 15.10
CA LEU A 125 -17.34 -3.25 15.25
C LEU A 125 -17.53 -4.72 14.87
N GLY A 126 -18.76 -5.17 14.65
CA GLY A 126 -19.05 -6.56 14.31
C GLY A 126 -18.87 -7.51 15.49
N TYR A 127 -18.90 -6.98 16.72
CA TYR A 127 -19.27 -7.80 17.87
C TYR A 127 -20.77 -8.04 17.71
N GLU A 128 -21.13 -9.13 17.02
CA GLU A 128 -22.50 -9.61 17.03
C GLU A 128 -22.91 -9.69 18.51
N LEU A 129 -23.87 -8.86 18.91
CA LEU A 129 -24.58 -9.06 20.15
C LEU A 129 -25.42 -10.30 19.86
N ASP A 130 -24.84 -11.47 20.17
CA ASP A 130 -25.31 -12.80 19.81
C ASP A 130 -26.82 -12.94 20.03
N ASP A 131 -27.58 -12.63 18.97
CA ASP A 131 -29.03 -12.79 18.85
C ASP A 131 -29.36 -14.24 18.44
N ASP A 132 -28.34 -15.11 18.37
CA ASP A 132 -28.43 -16.54 18.01
C ASP A 132 -28.50 -17.45 19.26
N TRP A 133 -28.67 -16.89 20.48
CA TRP A 133 -28.99 -17.66 21.70
C TRP A 133 -30.49 -17.91 21.93
N ASP A 134 -31.35 -17.65 20.93
CA ASP A 134 -32.80 -17.89 21.01
C ASP A 134 -33.35 -18.82 19.89
N ASP A 135 -32.50 -19.58 19.17
CA ASP A 135 -32.96 -20.53 18.13
C ASP A 135 -32.38 -21.96 18.25
N GLU A 136 -32.16 -22.44 19.49
CA GLU A 136 -31.87 -23.87 19.75
C GLU A 136 -33.00 -24.53 20.57
N GLU A 137 -34.23 -24.43 20.07
CA GLU A 137 -35.32 -25.38 20.37
C GLU A 137 -35.76 -26.09 19.08
N TYR A 138 -35.05 -27.17 18.71
CA TYR A 138 -35.57 -28.23 17.85
C TYR A 138 -35.10 -29.63 18.27
#